data_AF-A0A7K0MZU1-F1
#
_entry.id   AF-A0A7K0MZU1-F1
#
_cell.length_a   1.000
_cell.length_b   1.000
_cell.length_c   1.000
_cell.angle_alpha   90.00
_cell.angle_beta   90.00
_cell.angle_gamma   90.00
#
_symmetry.space_group_name_H-M   'P 1'
#
loop_
_entity.id
_entity.type
_entity.pdbx_description
1 polymer ?
#
loop_
_entity_poly.entity_id
_entity_poly.type
_entity_poly.pdbx_seq_one_letter_code
_entity_poly.pdbx_strand_id
1 'polypeptide(L)'
;VIATGAAPRSLPISDGISGVMTLRTLDDAARLKAAIEERKRICVIGAGFIGSEVAATARGLGLNVTVLEAGEQPMLRGVGPIIGETLAELHRSNGVDLRTGVEIESIEQIGEEVRVNIAGEASVECDLILLAVGAAPVTQWLEGSGLTLDDGVV
;
A
#
# COMPACT_ATOMS: atom_id res chain seq x y z
N VAL A 1 9.11 -6.06 29.35
CA VAL A 1 8.35 -5.13 28.47
C VAL A 1 8.55 -5.62 27.06
N ILE A 2 7.46 -5.88 26.32
CA ILE A 2 7.48 -6.25 24.89
C ILE A 2 7.03 -5.03 24.09
N ALA A 3 7.89 -4.53 23.20
CA ALA A 3 7.65 -3.30 22.45
C ALA A 3 8.17 -3.42 21.00
N THR A 4 7.98 -4.59 20.38
CA THR A 4 8.48 -4.92 19.03
C THR A 4 7.64 -4.34 17.89
N GLY A 5 6.48 -3.75 18.20
CA GLY A 5 5.64 -3.06 17.23
C GLY A 5 5.02 -4.01 16.20
N ALA A 6 4.93 -3.53 14.96
CA ALA A 6 4.30 -4.20 13.83
C ALA A 6 5.14 -4.06 12.56
N ALA A 7 5.04 -5.04 11.67
CA ALA A 7 5.65 -5.06 10.35
C ALA A 7 4.57 -4.91 9.26
N PRO A 8 4.88 -4.30 8.11
CA PRO A 8 3.97 -4.29 6.96
C PRO A 8 3.57 -5.70 6.56
N ARG A 9 2.31 -5.88 6.15
CA ARG A 9 1.89 -7.11 5.48
C ARG A 9 2.49 -7.14 4.06
N SER A 10 2.99 -8.31 3.66
CA SER A 10 3.40 -8.59 2.29
C SER A 10 2.26 -9.25 1.51
N LEU A 11 2.36 -9.21 0.18
CA LEU A 11 1.52 -9.99 -0.72
C LEU A 11 2.42 -11.00 -1.43
N PRO A 12 2.17 -12.32 -1.34
CA PRO A 12 3.01 -13.32 -2.02
C PRO A 12 3.16 -13.09 -3.54
N ILE A 13 2.14 -12.51 -4.18
CA ILE A 13 2.16 -12.14 -5.60
C ILE A 13 3.18 -11.04 -5.95
N SER A 14 3.80 -10.41 -4.94
CA SER A 14 4.82 -9.37 -5.10
C SER A 14 6.24 -9.86 -4.81
N ASP A 15 6.42 -11.12 -4.41
CA ASP A 15 7.70 -11.65 -3.98
C ASP A 15 8.73 -11.66 -5.12
N GLY A 16 9.91 -11.12 -4.87
CA GLY A 16 11.03 -11.10 -5.84
C GLY A 16 10.90 -10.05 -6.96
N ILE A 17 9.86 -9.22 -6.96
CA ILE A 17 9.65 -8.18 -7.96
C ILE A 17 10.42 -6.91 -7.57
N SER A 18 11.33 -6.47 -8.45
CA SER A 18 12.00 -5.18 -8.27
C SER A 18 11.01 -4.03 -8.39
N GLY A 19 11.17 -2.98 -7.58
CA GLY A 19 10.28 -1.81 -7.59
C GLY A 19 9.03 -1.96 -6.72
N VAL A 20 8.86 -3.07 -6.00
CA VAL A 20 7.85 -3.20 -4.95
C VAL A 20 8.46 -2.82 -3.59
N MET A 21 7.81 -1.90 -2.88
CA MET A 21 8.27 -1.37 -1.61
C MET A 21 7.17 -1.41 -0.55
N THR A 22 7.57 -1.36 0.73
CA THR A 22 6.69 -1.10 1.87
C THR A 22 7.21 0.13 2.62
N LEU A 23 6.41 0.68 3.55
CA LEU A 23 6.78 1.84 4.34
C LEU A 23 6.48 1.62 5.83
N ARG A 24 7.52 1.47 6.66
CA ARG A 24 7.38 1.37 8.12
C ARG A 24 8.43 2.15 8.89
N THR A 25 9.67 2.08 8.43
CA THR A 25 10.84 2.64 9.09
C THR A 25 11.29 3.93 8.40
N LEU A 26 12.19 4.67 9.07
CA LEU A 26 12.84 5.83 8.46
C LEU A 26 13.63 5.44 7.21
N ASP A 27 14.29 4.27 7.23
CA ASP A 27 15.04 3.76 6.09
C ASP A 27 14.12 3.45 4.90
N ASP A 28 12.93 2.90 5.16
CA ASP A 28 11.91 2.72 4.12
C ASP A 28 11.52 4.06 3.49
N ALA A 29 11.28 5.08 4.31
CA ALA A 29 10.91 6.42 3.85
C ALA A 29 12.02 7.05 2.99
N ALA A 30 13.29 6.90 3.41
CA ALA A 30 14.44 7.40 2.65
C ALA A 30 14.57 6.70 1.30
N ARG A 31 14.40 5.37 1.26
CA ARG A 31 14.42 4.61 0.00
C ARG A 31 13.25 4.97 -0.91
N LEU A 32 12.05 5.10 -0.35
CA LEU A 32 10.85 5.48 -1.11
C LEU A 32 11.02 6.87 -1.74
N LYS A 33 11.55 7.83 -0.97
CA LYS A 33 11.87 9.17 -1.47
C LYS A 33 12.83 9.11 -2.66
N ALA A 34 13.94 8.39 -2.53
CA ALA A 34 14.92 8.25 -3.62
C ALA A 34 14.29 7.62 -4.87
N ALA A 35 13.48 6.57 -4.71
CA ALA A 35 12.78 5.93 -5.82
C ALA A 35 11.77 6.87 -6.51
N ILE A 36 11.04 7.69 -5.74
CA ILE A 36 10.09 8.68 -6.24
C ILE A 36 10.79 9.79 -7.04
N GLU A 37 12.01 10.19 -6.68
CA GLU A 37 12.77 11.21 -7.40
C GLU A 37 13.26 10.74 -8.79
N GLU A 38 13.43 9.43 -8.98
CA GLU A 38 13.92 8.84 -10.24
C GLU A 38 12.80 8.38 -11.19
N ARG A 39 11.57 8.23 -10.67
CA ARG A 39 10.44 7.62 -11.38
C ARG A 39 9.26 8.59 -11.52
N LYS A 40 8.33 8.30 -12.44
CA LYS A 40 7.21 9.21 -12.74
C LYS A 40 5.84 8.63 -12.42
N ARG A 41 5.72 7.30 -12.31
CA ARG A 41 4.45 6.59 -12.09
C ARG A 41 4.57 5.67 -10.88
N ILE A 42 3.71 5.89 -9.89
CA ILE A 42 3.60 5.03 -8.71
C ILE A 42 2.19 4.43 -8.62
N CYS A 43 2.13 3.12 -8.36
CA CYS A 43 0.91 2.43 -7.97
C CYS A 43 0.95 2.14 -6.47
N VAL A 44 -0.07 2.58 -5.74
CA VAL A 44 -0.23 2.30 -4.31
C VAL A 44 -1.31 1.24 -4.15
N ILE A 45 -0.96 0.11 -3.54
CA ILE A 45 -1.88 -0.99 -3.27
C ILE A 45 -2.32 -0.91 -1.80
N GLY A 46 -3.60 -0.56 -1.60
CA GLY A 46 -4.22 -0.28 -0.31
C GLY A 46 -4.40 1.22 -0.07
N ALA A 47 -5.64 1.63 0.21
CA ALA A 47 -6.06 2.98 0.54
C ALA A 47 -6.40 3.13 2.04
N GLY A 48 -5.60 2.51 2.90
CA GLY A 48 -5.57 2.83 4.32
C GLY A 48 -4.81 4.15 4.58
N PHE A 49 -4.58 4.49 5.85
CA PHE A 49 -3.86 5.72 6.25
C PHE A 49 -2.54 5.93 5.48
N ILE A 50 -1.64 4.93 5.53
CA ILE A 50 -0.33 5.02 4.86
C ILE A 50 -0.48 5.20 3.35
N GLY A 51 -1.36 4.41 2.72
CA GLY A 51 -1.56 4.46 1.28
C GLY A 51 -2.10 5.80 0.80
N SER A 52 -3.11 6.33 1.49
CA SER A 52 -3.69 7.65 1.21
C SER A 52 -2.69 8.78 1.42
N GLU A 53 -1.94 8.79 2.53
CA GLU A 53 -0.94 9.83 2.78
C GLU A 53 0.18 9.83 1.74
N VAL A 54 0.70 8.65 1.38
CA VAL A 54 1.73 8.55 0.33
C VAL A 54 1.17 8.92 -1.03
N ALA A 55 -0.05 8.50 -1.37
CA ALA A 55 -0.68 8.86 -2.64
C ALA A 55 -0.83 10.39 -2.77
N ALA A 56 -1.32 11.06 -1.72
CA ALA A 56 -1.43 12.52 -1.69
C ALA A 56 -0.05 13.19 -1.80
N THR A 57 0.95 12.70 -1.07
CA THR A 57 2.32 13.23 -1.11
C THR A 57 2.94 13.07 -2.49
N ALA A 58 2.87 11.88 -3.09
CA ALA A 58 3.42 11.61 -4.41
C ALA A 58 2.74 12.45 -5.50
N ARG A 59 1.41 12.66 -5.42
CA ARG A 59 0.71 13.61 -6.29
C ARG A 59 1.21 15.04 -6.11
N GLY A 60 1.39 15.49 -4.86
CA GLY A 60 1.93 16.81 -4.56
C GLY A 60 3.36 17.02 -5.09
N LEU A 61 4.13 15.95 -5.22
CA LEU A 61 5.46 15.93 -5.84
C LEU A 61 5.42 15.81 -7.38
N GLY A 62 4.23 15.71 -7.99
CA GLY A 62 4.04 15.71 -9.43
C GLY A 62 4.06 14.35 -10.11
N LEU A 63 4.06 13.23 -9.36
CA LEU A 63 4.02 11.89 -9.94
C LEU A 63 2.61 11.54 -10.40
N ASN A 64 2.50 10.70 -11.44
CA ASN A 64 1.26 10.01 -11.78
C ASN A 64 0.99 8.92 -10.74
N VAL A 65 -0.15 9.00 -10.04
CA VAL A 65 -0.49 8.09 -8.94
C VAL A 65 -1.77 7.34 -9.29
N THR A 66 -1.69 6.01 -9.24
CA THR A 66 -2.85 5.12 -9.19
C THR A 66 -2.94 4.50 -7.80
N VAL A 67 -4.12 4.46 -7.22
CA VAL A 67 -4.40 3.77 -5.94
C VAL A 67 -5.39 2.66 -6.22
N LEU A 68 -5.04 1.44 -5.81
CA LEU A 68 -5.88 0.25 -5.91
C LEU A 68 -6.32 -0.18 -4.51
N GLU A 69 -7.63 -0.19 -4.26
CA GLU A 69 -8.23 -0.56 -2.98
C GLU A 69 -9.24 -1.70 -3.17
N ALA A 70 -9.08 -2.76 -2.38
CA ALA A 70 -9.97 -3.92 -2.43
C ALA A 70 -11.36 -3.62 -1.83
N GLY A 71 -11.43 -2.74 -0.83
CA GLY A 71 -12.67 -2.26 -0.25
C GLY A 71 -13.40 -1.26 -1.14
N GLU A 72 -14.66 -0.99 -0.80
CA GLU A 72 -15.53 -0.08 -1.55
C GLU A 72 -15.05 1.38 -1.50
N GLN A 73 -14.24 1.74 -0.50
CA GLN A 73 -13.76 3.10 -0.30
C GLN A 73 -12.50 3.15 0.61
N PRO A 74 -11.66 4.19 0.50
CA PRO A 74 -10.52 4.41 1.36
C PRO A 74 -10.89 4.40 2.84
N MET A 75 -10.00 3.82 3.66
CA MET A 75 -10.04 3.93 5.12
C MET A 75 -11.37 3.50 5.78
N LEU A 76 -12.19 2.67 5.11
CA LEU A 76 -13.53 2.28 5.57
C LEU A 76 -13.55 1.78 7.02
N ARG A 77 -12.58 0.94 7.39
CA ARG A 77 -12.47 0.39 8.76
C ARG A 77 -12.07 1.43 9.82
N GLY A 78 -11.38 2.50 9.42
CA GLY A 78 -10.84 3.51 10.33
C GLY A 78 -11.76 4.71 10.53
N VAL A 79 -12.44 5.16 9.47
CA VAL A 79 -13.22 6.41 9.48
C VAL A 79 -14.68 6.24 9.07
N GLY A 80 -15.08 5.04 8.64
CA GLY A 80 -16.44 4.74 8.23
C GLY A 80 -16.81 5.32 6.85
N PRO A 81 -18.04 5.01 6.38
CA PRO A 81 -18.39 5.18 4.97
C PRO A 81 -18.61 6.63 4.51
N ILE A 82 -18.93 7.54 5.43
CA ILE A 82 -19.16 8.95 5.09
C ILE A 82 -17.84 9.66 4.83
N ILE A 83 -16.86 9.44 5.72
CA ILE A 83 -15.55 10.06 5.60
C ILE A 83 -14.72 9.38 4.52
N GLY A 84 -14.82 8.05 4.37
CA GLY A 84 -14.11 7.33 3.30
C GLY A 84 -14.51 7.82 1.90
N GLU A 85 -15.80 8.06 1.64
CA GLU A 85 -16.24 8.64 0.36
C GLU A 85 -15.70 10.06 0.16
N THR A 86 -15.76 10.90 1.21
CA THR A 86 -15.20 12.26 1.16
C THR A 86 -13.69 12.24 0.81
N LEU A 87 -12.94 11.29 1.38
CA LEU A 87 -11.52 11.10 1.07
C LEU A 87 -11.30 10.57 -0.34
N ALA A 88 -12.19 9.69 -0.84
CA ALA A 88 -12.13 9.19 -2.21
C ALA A 88 -12.31 10.34 -3.22
N GLU A 89 -13.33 11.17 -3.03
CA GLU A 89 -13.58 12.37 -3.83
C GLU A 89 -12.39 13.32 -3.80
N LEU A 90 -11.81 13.56 -2.62
CA LEU A 90 -10.65 14.43 -2.47
C LEU A 90 -9.42 13.90 -3.21
N HIS A 91 -9.15 12.58 -3.16
CA HIS A 91 -8.05 12.00 -3.92
C HIS A 91 -8.26 12.17 -5.43
N ARG A 92 -9.47 11.85 -5.92
CA ARG A 92 -9.81 12.00 -7.34
C ARG A 92 -9.72 13.45 -7.80
N SER A 93 -10.20 14.41 -7.00
CA SER A 93 -10.12 15.84 -7.33
C SER A 93 -8.68 16.37 -7.39
N ASN A 94 -7.74 15.71 -6.69
CA ASN A 94 -6.30 16.00 -6.75
C ASN A 94 -5.56 15.19 -7.83
N GLY A 95 -6.30 14.49 -8.70
CA GLY A 95 -5.77 13.78 -9.86
C GLY A 95 -5.14 12.42 -9.54
N VAL A 96 -5.50 11.79 -8.42
CA VAL A 96 -5.22 10.37 -8.20
C VAL A 96 -6.21 9.53 -9.03
N ASP A 97 -5.69 8.55 -9.77
CA ASP A 97 -6.52 7.47 -10.33
C ASP A 97 -6.86 6.47 -9.21
N LEU A 98 -7.94 6.74 -8.48
CA LEU A 98 -8.40 5.90 -7.36
C LEU A 98 -9.43 4.88 -7.84
N ARG A 99 -9.06 3.60 -7.78
CA ARG A 99 -9.91 2.45 -8.10
C ARG A 99 -10.19 1.64 -6.83
N THR A 100 -11.48 1.50 -6.53
CA THR A 100 -12.01 0.85 -5.32
C THR A 100 -12.81 -0.39 -5.71
N GLY A 101 -12.91 -1.36 -4.82
CA GLY A 101 -13.58 -2.63 -5.10
C GLY A 101 -12.81 -3.51 -6.09
N VAL A 102 -11.51 -3.29 -6.24
CA VAL A 102 -10.68 -3.99 -7.25
C VAL A 102 -9.96 -5.19 -6.65
N GLU A 103 -9.86 -6.27 -7.42
CA GLU A 103 -9.09 -7.46 -7.06
C GLU A 103 -7.82 -7.54 -7.91
N ILE A 104 -6.67 -7.62 -7.26
CA ILE A 104 -5.37 -7.76 -7.94
C ILE A 104 -5.07 -9.24 -8.15
N GLU A 105 -4.94 -9.65 -9.41
CA GLU A 105 -4.69 -11.04 -9.79
C GLU A 105 -3.19 -11.37 -9.78
N SER A 106 -2.37 -10.48 -10.33
CA SER A 106 -0.92 -10.66 -10.39
C SER A 106 -0.18 -9.33 -10.48
N ILE A 107 1.10 -9.38 -10.11
CA ILE A 107 2.06 -8.30 -10.32
C ILE A 107 3.20 -8.91 -11.15
N GLU A 108 3.58 -8.23 -12.21
CA GLU A 108 4.57 -8.73 -13.17
C GLU A 108 5.64 -7.68 -13.41
N GLN A 109 6.91 -8.10 -13.39
CA GLN A 109 8.01 -7.23 -13.80
C GLN A 109 8.15 -7.24 -15.32
N ILE A 110 8.23 -6.06 -15.93
CA ILE A 110 8.37 -5.86 -17.37
C ILE A 110 9.59 -4.96 -17.60
N GLY A 111 10.77 -5.58 -17.68
CA GLY A 111 12.03 -4.85 -17.72
C GLY A 111 12.26 -4.09 -16.40
N GLU A 112 12.26 -2.76 -16.48
CA GLU A 112 12.34 -1.88 -15.30
C GLU A 112 10.98 -1.45 -14.74
N GLU A 113 9.89 -1.73 -15.47
CA GLU A 113 8.54 -1.36 -15.08
C GLU A 113 7.83 -2.52 -14.40
N VAL A 114 6.69 -2.23 -13.77
CA VAL A 114 5.83 -3.21 -13.12
C VAL A 114 4.40 -3.04 -13.61
N ARG A 115 3.76 -4.16 -13.96
CA ARG A 115 2.35 -4.21 -14.32
C ARG A 115 1.55 -4.88 -13.21
N VAL A 116 0.46 -4.25 -12.81
CA VAL A 116 -0.53 -4.82 -11.89
C VAL A 116 -1.75 -5.22 -12.70
N ASN A 117 -2.05 -6.52 -12.72
CA ASN A 117 -3.22 -7.07 -13.39
C ASN A 117 -4.40 -7.09 -12.41
N ILE A 118 -5.55 -6.57 -12.88
CA ILE A 118 -6.74 -6.36 -12.07
C ILE A 118 -7.87 -7.18 -12.70
N ALA A 119 -8.57 -7.96 -11.88
CA ALA A 119 -9.63 -8.85 -12.34
C ALA A 119 -10.73 -8.07 -13.06
N GLY A 120 -10.98 -8.42 -14.33
CA GLY A 120 -12.02 -7.79 -15.14
C GLY A 120 -11.78 -6.33 -15.54
N GLU A 121 -10.59 -5.78 -15.27
CA GLU A 121 -10.24 -4.39 -15.55
C GLU A 121 -8.93 -4.26 -16.35
N ALA A 122 -8.68 -3.05 -16.86
CA ALA A 122 -7.40 -2.74 -17.49
C ALA A 122 -6.26 -2.72 -16.46
N SER A 123 -5.17 -3.42 -16.80
CA SER A 123 -3.95 -3.44 -16.00
C SER A 123 -3.37 -2.03 -15.79
N VAL A 124 -2.62 -1.85 -14.71
CA VAL A 124 -1.91 -0.62 -14.39
C VAL A 124 -0.41 -0.82 -14.61
N GLU A 125 0.18 0.02 -15.45
CA GLU A 125 1.63 0.06 -15.66
C GLU A 125 2.24 1.22 -14.86
N CYS A 126 3.26 0.91 -14.08
CA CYS A 126 3.94 1.85 -13.21
C CYS A 126 5.43 1.52 -13.10
N ASP A 127 6.20 2.44 -12.53
CA ASP A 127 7.64 2.24 -12.33
C ASP A 127 7.95 1.82 -10.88
N LEU A 128 6.97 1.98 -9.98
CA LEU A 128 7.10 1.80 -8.55
C LEU A 128 5.76 1.35 -7.95
N ILE A 129 5.81 0.36 -7.06
CA ILE A 129 4.68 -0.08 -6.27
C ILE A 129 4.95 0.17 -4.80
N LEU A 130 4.00 0.82 -4.10
CA LEU A 130 3.95 0.81 -2.65
C LEU A 130 2.86 -0.15 -2.18
N LEU A 131 3.24 -1.18 -1.42
CA LEU A 131 2.30 -2.03 -0.69
C LEU A 131 1.95 -1.39 0.65
N ALA A 132 0.68 -1.00 0.78
CA ALA A 132 0.09 -0.36 1.96
C ALA A 132 -1.15 -1.14 2.47
N VAL A 133 -1.10 -2.47 2.40
CA VAL A 133 -2.21 -3.40 2.73
C VAL A 133 -2.36 -3.72 4.23
N GLY A 134 -1.84 -2.84 5.08
CA GLY A 134 -1.88 -2.97 6.54
C GLY A 134 -0.62 -3.57 7.14
N ALA A 135 -0.68 -3.84 8.45
CA ALA A 135 0.44 -4.32 9.25
C ALA A 135 0.00 -5.47 10.15
N ALA A 136 0.97 -6.25 10.62
CA ALA A 136 0.78 -7.31 11.61
C ALA A 136 1.78 -7.13 12.76
N PRO A 137 1.38 -7.35 14.01
CA PRO A 137 2.30 -7.32 15.16
C PRO A 137 3.48 -8.28 14.98
N VAL A 138 4.66 -7.87 15.46
CA VAL A 138 5.87 -8.70 15.40
C VAL A 138 5.90 -9.62 16.63
N THR A 139 5.10 -10.67 16.57
CA THR A 139 4.90 -11.65 17.65
C THR A 139 5.38 -13.06 17.32
N GLN A 140 5.89 -13.31 16.10
CA GLN A 140 6.30 -14.65 15.65
C GLN A 140 7.38 -15.26 16.56
N TRP A 141 8.25 -14.44 17.14
CA TRP A 141 9.29 -14.88 18.09
C TRP A 141 8.74 -15.34 19.45
N LEU A 142 7.46 -15.10 19.74
CA LEU A 142 6.76 -15.54 20.95
C LEU A 142 5.97 -16.83 20.73
N GLU A 143 5.94 -17.37 19.51
CA GLU A 143 5.29 -18.65 19.24
C GLU A 143 5.90 -19.75 20.11
N GLY A 144 5.04 -20.52 20.80
CA GLY A 144 5.47 -21.56 21.75
C GLY A 144 5.91 -21.06 23.13
N SER A 145 5.88 -19.75 23.40
CA SER A 145 6.24 -19.19 24.72
C SER A 145 5.23 -19.44 25.84
N GLY A 146 4.01 -19.86 25.50
CA GLY A 146 2.87 -19.99 26.43
C GLY A 146 2.09 -18.69 26.66
N LEU A 147 2.49 -17.58 26.05
CA LEU A 147 1.70 -16.34 26.05
C LEU A 147 0.50 -16.44 25.10
N THR A 148 -0.60 -15.77 25.45
CA THR A 148 -1.76 -15.63 24.56
C THR A 148 -1.47 -14.58 23.49
N LEU A 149 -1.66 -14.96 22.23
CA LEU A 149 -1.47 -14.10 21.06
C LEU A 149 -2.80 -14.01 20.28
N ASP A 150 -3.28 -12.80 20.01
CA ASP A 150 -4.49 -12.51 19.22
C ASP A 150 -4.38 -11.13 18.54
N ASP A 151 -3.79 -11.10 17.34
CA ASP A 151 -3.37 -9.86 16.65
C ASP A 151 -2.56 -8.93 17.59
N GLY A 152 -1.64 -9.53 18.35
CA GLY A 152 -0.84 -8.87 19.38
C GLY A 152 -0.68 -9.76 20.62
N VAL A 153 0.09 -9.28 21.60
CA VAL A 153 0.13 -9.90 22.94
C VAL A 153 -1.06 -9.40 23.75
N VAL A 154 -1.76 -10.30 24.45
CA VAL A 154 -2.94 -10.00 25.30
C VAL A 154 -2.56 -9.95 26.78
#